data_AF-A0A9E5MUF5-F1
#
_entry.id   AF-A0A9E5MUF5-F1
#
_cell.length_a   1.000
_cell.length_b   1.000
_cell.length_c   1.000
_cell.angle_alpha   90.00
_cell.angle_beta   90.00
_cell.angle_gamma   90.00
#
_symmetry.space_group_name_H-M   'P 1'
#
loop_
_entity.id
_entity.type
_entity.pdbx_description
1 polymer ?
#
loop_
_entity_poly.entity_id
_entity_poly.type
_entity_poly.pdbx_seq_one_letter_code
_entity_poly.pdbx_strand_id
1 'polypeptide(L)' 'DSPLWDTPNLLMTAHMAAVSHPELIAPIFLENYRRFVTGQDLINVVNFDNGY' A
#
# COMPACT_ATOMS: atom_id res chain seq x y z
N ASP A 1 -21.74 -15.40 -11.91
CA ASP A 1 -22.04 -14.40 -10.87
C ASP A 1 -21.54 -14.80 -9.51
N SER A 2 -21.26 -13.82 -8.65
CA SER A 2 -20.94 -14.01 -7.23
C SER A 2 -22.21 -13.77 -6.40
N PRO A 3 -22.53 -14.63 -5.41
CA PRO A 3 -23.70 -14.45 -4.55
C PRO A 3 -23.60 -13.19 -3.65
N LEU A 4 -22.40 -12.61 -3.54
CA LEU A 4 -22.16 -11.41 -2.73
C LEU A 4 -22.88 -10.18 -3.26
N TRP A 5 -23.22 -10.14 -4.56
CA TRP A 5 -23.94 -9.00 -5.16
C TRP A 5 -25.37 -8.86 -4.61
N ASP A 6 -26.02 -9.97 -4.26
CA ASP A 6 -27.43 -9.98 -3.83
C ASP A 6 -27.60 -10.24 -2.31
N THR A 7 -26.52 -10.26 -1.55
CA THR A 7 -26.56 -10.61 -0.12
C THR A 7 -27.14 -9.45 0.72
N PRO A 8 -28.22 -9.65 1.51
CA PRO A 8 -28.81 -8.59 2.32
C PRO A 8 -27.85 -8.14 3.44
N ASN A 9 -27.90 -6.85 3.76
CA ASN A 9 -27.04 -6.21 4.77
C ASN A 9 -25.52 -6.30 4.48
N LEU A 10 -25.13 -6.50 3.21
CA LEU A 10 -23.75 -6.48 2.76
C LEU A 10 -23.47 -5.18 1.98
N LEU A 11 -22.42 -4.45 2.37
CA LEU A 11 -21.88 -3.34 1.59
C LEU A 11 -20.58 -3.78 0.93
N MET A 12 -20.54 -3.75 -0.40
CA MET A 12 -19.34 -4.07 -1.16
C MET A 12 -18.80 -2.81 -1.82
N THR A 13 -17.48 -2.62 -1.75
CA THR A 13 -16.76 -1.57 -2.47
C THR A 13 -15.72 -2.21 -3.38
N ALA A 14 -15.43 -1.58 -4.51
CA ALA A 14 -14.50 -2.10 -5.52
C ALA A 14 -13.02 -1.90 -5.14
N HIS A 15 -12.63 -2.32 -3.93
CA HIS A 15 -11.26 -2.15 -3.41
C HIS A 15 -10.77 -0.69 -3.46
N MET A 16 -11.65 0.27 -3.10
CA MET A 16 -11.36 1.71 -3.12
C MET A 16 -11.25 2.32 -1.73
N ALA A 17 -11.09 1.50 -0.69
CA ALA A 17 -11.12 1.97 0.70
C ALA A 17 -9.96 2.93 1.06
N ALA A 18 -8.80 2.76 0.42
CA ALA A 18 -7.63 3.61 0.61
C ALA A 18 -6.82 3.67 -0.69
N VAL A 19 -7.16 4.61 -1.57
CA VAL A 19 -6.45 4.79 -2.83
C VAL A 19 -5.05 5.33 -2.57
N SER A 20 -4.08 4.75 -3.26
CA SER A 20 -2.70 5.23 -3.30
C SER A 20 -2.60 6.54 -4.09
N HIS A 21 -2.41 7.64 -3.39
CA HIS A 21 -2.24 8.98 -3.95
C HIS A 21 -0.77 9.25 -4.33
N PRO A 22 -0.44 9.48 -5.62
CA PRO A 22 0.93 9.69 -6.07
C PRO A 22 1.66 10.83 -5.33
N GLU A 23 0.94 11.91 -5.02
CA GLU A 23 1.45 13.07 -4.28
C GLU A 23 1.91 12.72 -2.85
N LEU A 24 1.37 11.65 -2.26
CA LEU A 24 1.77 11.16 -0.94
C LEU A 24 2.87 10.09 -1.02
N ILE A 25 2.87 9.28 -2.09
CA ILE A 25 3.78 8.13 -2.23
C ILE A 25 5.13 8.52 -2.83
N ALA A 26 5.14 9.38 -3.85
CA ALA A 26 6.38 9.78 -4.52
C ALA A 26 7.43 10.36 -3.55
N PRO A 27 7.07 11.21 -2.56
CA PRO A 27 8.03 11.68 -1.56
C PRO A 27 8.69 10.56 -0.73
N ILE A 28 7.94 9.52 -0.37
CA ILE A 28 8.47 8.37 0.38
C ILE A 28 9.51 7.61 -0.45
N PHE A 29 9.21 7.39 -1.73
CA PHE A 29 10.14 6.76 -2.66
C PHE A 29 11.41 7.59 -2.83
N LEU A 30 11.27 8.91 -3.06
CA LEU A 30 12.41 9.80 -3.25
C LEU A 30 13.33 9.84 -2.03
N GLU A 31 12.78 9.83 -0.81
CA GLU A 31 13.58 9.78 0.41
C GLU A 31 14.31 8.44 0.55
N ASN A 32 13.65 7.32 0.26
CA ASN A 32 14.31 6.01 0.25
C ASN A 32 15.39 5.90 -0.83
N TYR A 33 15.16 6.49 -2.01
CA TYR A 33 16.18 6.58 -3.06
C TYR A 33 17.40 7.37 -2.58
N ARG A 34 17.19 8.54 -1.96
CA ARG A 34 18.27 9.35 -1.38
C ARG A 34 19.04 8.58 -0.31
N ARG A 35 18.35 7.86 0.59
CA ARG A 35 18.97 7.02 1.63
C ARG A 35 19.79 5.90 1.02
N PHE A 36 19.24 5.20 0.02
CA PHE A 36 19.92 4.12 -0.68
C PHE A 36 21.25 4.57 -1.29
N VAL A 37 21.25 5.65 -2.07
CA VAL A 37 22.48 6.13 -2.73
C VAL A 37 23.51 6.72 -1.77
N THR A 38 23.10 7.05 -0.54
CA THR A 38 23.98 7.56 0.53
C THR A 38 24.36 6.50 1.55
N GLY A 39 23.96 5.23 1.36
CA GLY A 39 24.26 4.12 2.27
C GLY A 39 23.56 4.22 3.63
N GLN A 40 22.43 4.93 3.70
CA GLN A 40 21.60 5.05 4.91
C GLN A 40 20.52 3.97 4.91
N ASP A 41 20.08 3.60 6.12
CA ASP A 41 18.95 2.67 6.29
C ASP A 41 17.66 3.23 5.68
N LEU A 42 16.97 2.37 4.94
CA LEU A 42 15.67 2.65 4.33
C LEU A 42 14.57 2.73 5.40
N ILE A 43 13.53 3.48 5.10
CA ILE A 43 12.31 3.56 5.92
C ILE A 43 11.26 2.57 5.41
N ASN A 44 10.49 2.00 6.34
CA ASN A 44 9.39 1.06 6.07
C ASN A 44 9.82 -0.22 5.32
N VAL A 45 10.94 -0.82 5.73
CA VAL A 45 11.44 -2.07 5.14
C VAL A 45 10.54 -3.23 5.53
N VAL A 46 10.06 -3.98 4.53
CA VAL A 46 9.27 -5.20 4.70
C VAL A 46 10.13 -6.30 5.32
N ASN A 47 9.59 -7.01 6.31
CA ASN A 47 10.22 -8.21 6.82
C ASN A 47 9.66 -9.43 6.07
N PHE A 48 10.48 -10.00 5.18
CA PHE A 48 10.05 -11.14 4.36
C PHE A 48 9.82 -12.43 5.15
N ASP A 49 10.46 -12.61 6.31
CA ASP A 49 10.21 -13.77 7.17
C ASP A 49 8.82 -13.68 7.82
N ASN A 50 8.36 -12.46 8.09
CA ASN A 50 7.02 -12.20 8.63
C ASN A 50 5.94 -12.08 7.53
N GLY A 51 6.33 -11.79 6.29
CA GLY A 51 5.43 -11.59 5.15
C GLY A 51 4.76 -10.21 5.10
N TYR A 52 5.23 -9.24 5.88
CA TYR A 52 4.75 -7.85 5.90
C TYR A 52 5.82 -6.86 6.36
#